data_AF-A0A3B8MV40-F1
#
_entry.id   AF-A0A3B8MV40-F1
#
_cell.length_a   1.000
_cell.length_b   1.000
_cell.length_c   1.000
_cell.angle_alpha   90.00
_cell.angle_beta   90.00
_cell.angle_gamma   90.00
#
_symmetry.space_group_name_H-M   'P 1'
#
loop_
_entity.id
_entity.type
_entity.pdbx_description
1 polymer ?
#
loop_
_entity_poly.entity_id
_entity_poly.type
_entity_poly.pdbx_seq_one_letter_code
_entity_poly.pdbx_strand_id
1 'polypeptide(L)'
;ITHYETVEAFPGVSLLRVSLETGRTHQIRVHMAAHRHTIVGDTLYGADPTLAERLGVTRQWLHASELEFTHPVTGKHVQVTCDFPSDLQVALERLKA
;
A
#
# COMPACT_ATOMS: atom_id res chain seq x y z
N ILE A 1 5.88 13.17 6.57
CA ILE A 1 6.33 13.06 5.17
C ILE A 1 6.09 11.63 4.71
N THR A 2 5.70 11.43 3.45
CA THR A 2 5.46 10.11 2.85
C THR A 2 6.35 10.01 1.62
N HIS A 3 7.31 9.10 1.67
CA HIS A 3 8.18 8.78 0.53
C HIS A 3 7.57 7.60 -0.21
N TYR A 4 7.62 7.61 -1.54
CA TYR A 4 7.12 6.49 -2.34
C TYR A 4 8.00 6.25 -3.56
N GLU A 5 8.08 5.00 -3.98
CA GLU A 5 8.73 4.55 -5.20
C GLU A 5 7.80 3.63 -5.99
N THR A 6 7.86 3.71 -7.31
CA THR A 6 7.11 2.78 -8.16
C THR A 6 7.88 1.48 -8.27
N VAL A 7 7.27 0.38 -7.82
CA VAL A 7 7.82 -0.97 -7.93
C VAL A 7 7.47 -1.55 -9.29
N GLU A 8 6.20 -1.40 -9.70
CA GLU A 8 5.69 -1.92 -10.96
C GLU A 8 4.54 -1.04 -11.45
N ALA A 9 4.46 -0.83 -12.77
CA ALA A 9 3.39 -0.05 -13.39
C ALA A 9 2.57 -0.94 -14.31
N PHE A 10 1.24 -0.87 -14.17
CA PHE A 10 0.27 -1.60 -14.97
C PHE A 10 -0.67 -0.61 -15.69
N PRO A 11 -1.44 -1.07 -16.69
CA PRO A 11 -2.47 -0.23 -17.30
C PRO A 11 -3.50 0.27 -16.27
N GLY A 12 -3.40 1.56 -15.93
CA GLY A 12 -4.34 2.24 -15.03
C GLY A 12 -4.08 2.09 -13.53
N VAL A 13 -3.02 1.41 -13.11
CA VAL A 13 -2.66 1.26 -11.69
C VAL A 13 -1.16 0.99 -11.52
N SER A 14 -0.56 1.45 -10.42
CA SER A 14 0.84 1.18 -10.10
C SER A 14 0.96 0.57 -8.71
N LEU A 15 1.88 -0.38 -8.57
CA LEU A 15 2.33 -0.90 -7.28
C LEU A 15 3.42 0.01 -6.74
N LEU A 16 3.19 0.58 -5.56
CA LEU A 16 4.13 1.48 -4.89
C LEU A 16 4.69 0.84 -3.62
N ARG A 17 5.99 1.04 -3.38
CA ARG A 17 6.56 0.90 -2.04
C ARG A 17 6.52 2.27 -1.37
N VAL A 18 6.04 2.32 -0.13
CA VAL A 18 5.84 3.56 0.61
C VAL A 18 6.60 3.49 1.92
N SER A 19 7.40 4.51 2.21
CA SER A 19 8.16 4.64 3.45
C SER A 19 7.68 5.87 4.23
N LEU A 20 7.43 5.67 5.53
CA LEU A 20 6.85 6.69 6.41
C LEU A 20 7.91 7.31 7.30
N GLU A 21 8.05 8.64 7.22
CA GLU A 21 8.82 9.42 8.19
C GLU A 21 7.94 9.90 9.35
N THR A 22 6.64 10.07 9.08
CA THR A 22 5.62 10.39 10.09
C THR A 22 4.46 9.42 9.97
N GLY A 23 3.73 9.20 11.07
CA GLY A 23 2.58 8.28 11.13
C GLY A 23 1.25 8.98 11.44
N ARG A 24 0.86 9.99 10.67
CA ARG A 24 -0.45 10.65 10.88
C ARG A 24 -1.62 9.76 10.43
N THR A 25 -2.80 9.99 11.00
CA THR A 25 -4.02 9.26 10.65
C THR A 25 -4.27 9.33 9.14
N HIS A 26 -4.44 8.17 8.51
CA HIS A 26 -4.69 8.02 7.08
C HIS A 26 -3.62 8.65 6.15
N GLN A 27 -2.41 8.92 6.65
CA GLN A 27 -1.41 9.73 5.93
C GLN A 27 -1.16 9.27 4.49
N ILE A 28 -0.93 7.96 4.27
CA ILE A 28 -0.71 7.42 2.91
C ILE A 28 -1.94 7.68 2.04
N ARG A 29 -3.12 7.32 2.53
CA ARG A 29 -4.40 7.42 1.81
C ARG A 29 -4.69 8.85 1.37
N VAL A 30 -4.54 9.81 2.28
CA VAL A 30 -4.73 11.25 2.00
C VAL A 30 -3.73 11.76 0.99
N HIS A 31 -2.44 11.43 1.14
CA HIS A 31 -1.40 11.89 0.23
C HIS A 31 -1.60 11.34 -1.18
N MET A 32 -1.88 10.05 -1.30
CA MET A 32 -2.13 9.38 -2.58
C MET A 32 -3.36 9.97 -3.29
N ALA A 33 -4.43 10.24 -2.55
CA ALA A 33 -5.61 10.93 -3.07
C ALA A 33 -5.32 12.37 -3.51
N ALA A 34 -4.54 13.13 -2.75
CA ALA A 34 -4.13 14.49 -3.11
C ALA A 34 -3.30 14.52 -4.41
N HIS A 35 -2.54 13.45 -4.69
CA HIS A 35 -1.82 13.26 -5.95
C HIS A 35 -2.68 12.70 -7.09
N ARG A 36 -3.99 12.52 -6.89
CA ARG A 36 -4.92 11.89 -7.86
C ARG A 36 -4.56 10.45 -8.22
N HIS A 37 -3.87 9.75 -7.33
CA HIS A 37 -3.52 8.34 -7.44
C HIS A 37 -4.07 7.60 -6.22
N THR A 38 -5.39 7.51 -6.10
CA THR A 38 -6.05 6.90 -4.93
C THR A 38 -5.70 5.41 -4.78
N ILE A 39 -5.71 4.93 -3.54
CA ILE A 39 -5.45 3.52 -3.24
C ILE A 39 -6.66 2.70 -3.70
N VAL A 40 -6.44 1.64 -4.49
CA VAL A 40 -7.50 0.74 -4.94
C VAL A 40 -8.28 0.18 -3.74
N GLY A 41 -9.61 0.19 -3.81
CA GLY A 41 -10.48 -0.27 -2.73
C GLY A 41 -10.63 0.71 -1.56
N ASP A 42 -10.06 1.92 -1.65
CA ASP A 42 -10.26 2.97 -0.65
C ASP A 42 -11.58 3.72 -0.85
N THR A 43 -12.60 3.31 -0.10
CA THR A 43 -13.95 3.88 -0.16
C THR A 43 -14.06 5.29 0.41
N LEU A 44 -13.13 5.72 1.28
CA LEU A 44 -13.22 7.05 1.91
C LEU A 44 -12.61 8.16 1.05
N TYR A 45 -11.60 7.84 0.25
CA TYR A 45 -10.85 8.82 -0.54
C TYR A 45 -11.13 8.74 -2.05
N GLY A 46 -12.25 8.10 -2.45
CA GLY A 46 -12.74 8.14 -3.82
C GLY A 46 -11.99 7.24 -4.79
N ALA A 47 -11.57 6.04 -4.35
CA ALA A 47 -11.04 5.04 -5.26
C ALA A 47 -12.11 4.59 -6.27
N ASP A 48 -11.68 4.27 -7.51
CA ASP A 48 -12.58 3.77 -8.55
C ASP A 48 -13.15 2.39 -8.13
N PRO A 49 -14.48 2.29 -7.90
CA PRO A 49 -15.10 1.03 -7.50
C PRO A 49 -15.04 -0.02 -8.61
N THR A 50 -15.01 0.39 -9.88
CA THR A 50 -14.93 -0.50 -11.04
C THR A 50 -13.57 -1.22 -11.07
N LEU A 51 -12.49 -0.47 -10.81
CA LEU A 51 -11.14 -1.04 -10.69
C LEU A 51 -11.05 -1.99 -9.50
N ALA A 52 -11.63 -1.63 -8.36
CA ALA A 52 -11.65 -2.48 -7.17
C ALA A 52 -12.40 -3.80 -7.43
N GLU A 53 -13.58 -3.75 -8.05
CA GLU A 53 -14.37 -4.93 -8.42
C GLU A 53 -13.61 -5.84 -9.40
N ARG A 54 -13.04 -5.26 -10.47
CA ARG A 54 -12.23 -5.99 -11.46
C ARG A 54 -11.08 -6.75 -10.79
N LEU A 55 -10.41 -6.12 -9.84
CA LEU A 55 -9.29 -6.71 -9.10
C LEU A 55 -9.73 -7.58 -7.92
N GLY A 56 -11.02 -7.62 -7.58
CA GLY A 56 -11.55 -8.39 -6.44
C GLY A 56 -11.15 -7.82 -5.08
N VAL A 57 -10.87 -6.51 -5.02
CA VAL A 57 -10.37 -5.81 -3.85
C VAL A 57 -11.55 -5.22 -3.07
N THR A 58 -11.73 -5.65 -1.82
CA THR A 58 -12.87 -5.24 -0.97
C THR A 58 -12.50 -4.26 0.15
N ARG A 59 -11.21 -3.93 0.27
CA ARG A 59 -10.63 -3.00 1.24
C ARG A 59 -9.48 -2.22 0.60
N GLN A 60 -8.92 -1.22 1.28
CA GLN A 60 -7.74 -0.54 0.79
C GLN A 60 -6.60 -1.53 0.48
N TRP A 61 -6.09 -1.47 -0.75
CA TRP A 61 -4.90 -2.19 -1.19
C TRP A 61 -3.67 -1.52 -0.57
N LEU A 62 -3.50 -1.74 0.73
CA LEU A 62 -2.44 -1.19 1.56
C LEU A 62 -2.01 -2.27 2.56
N HIS A 63 -0.70 -2.50 2.63
CA HIS A 63 -0.10 -3.56 3.45
C HIS A 63 1.18 -3.06 4.09
N ALA A 64 1.32 -3.29 5.40
CA ALA A 64 2.58 -3.03 6.10
C ALA A 64 3.49 -4.26 5.91
N SER A 65 4.22 -4.27 4.79
CA SER A 65 5.07 -5.40 4.39
C SER A 65 6.36 -5.49 5.21
N GLU A 66 6.79 -4.39 5.82
CA GLU A 66 8.06 -4.32 6.53
C GLU A 66 7.97 -3.34 7.70
N LEU A 67 8.59 -3.71 8.82
CA LEU A 67 8.80 -2.86 9.99
C LEU A 67 10.25 -3.00 10.45
N GLU A 68 10.93 -1.86 10.56
CA GLU A 68 12.30 -1.77 11.00
C GLU A 68 12.42 -0.79 12.17
N PHE A 69 13.10 -1.21 13.24
CA PHE A 69 13.38 -0.33 14.39
C PHE A 69 14.57 -0.84 15.22
N THR A 70 15.16 0.08 15.98
CA THR A 70 16.14 -0.29 17.01
C THR A 70 15.40 -0.75 18.25
N HIS A 71 15.67 -1.98 18.69
CA HIS A 71 15.06 -2.55 19.88
C HIS A 71 15.37 -1.68 21.11
N PRO A 72 14.34 -1.19 21.85
CA PRO A 72 14.53 -0.15 22.86
C PRO A 72 15.39 -0.59 24.06
N VAL A 73 15.37 -1.89 24.40
CA VAL A 73 16.19 -2.44 25.49
C VAL A 73 17.57 -2.91 25.03
N THR A 74 17.63 -3.72 23.96
CA THR A 74 18.88 -4.38 23.54
C THR A 74 19.74 -3.55 22.60
N GLY A 75 19.21 -2.46 22.03
CA GLY A 75 19.90 -1.65 21.01
C GLY A 75 20.12 -2.37 19.67
N LYS A 76 19.65 -3.61 19.53
CA LYS A 76 19.81 -4.37 18.29
C LYS A 76 18.85 -3.87 17.23
N HIS A 77 19.31 -3.89 15.99
CA HIS A 77 18.46 -3.70 14.84
C HIS A 77 17.47 -4.86 14.70
N VAL A 78 16.19 -4.54 14.53
CA VAL A 78 15.12 -5.51 14.33
C VAL A 78 14.40 -5.14 13.03
N GLN A 79 14.31 -6.11 12.13
CA GLN A 79 13.57 -6.02 10.89
C GLN A 79 12.59 -7.20 10.83
N VAL A 80 11.33 -6.91 10.54
CA VAL A 80 10.28 -7.90 10.38
C VAL A 80 9.59 -7.65 9.06
N THR A 81 9.45 -8.71 8.25
CA THR A 81 8.76 -8.68 6.96
C THR A 81 7.49 -9.53 7.02
N CYS A 82 6.50 -9.16 6.22
CA CYS A 82 5.25 -9.89 6.08
C CYS A 82 4.83 -9.91 4.61
N ASP A 83 4.65 -11.11 4.07
CA ASP A 83 4.18 -11.31 2.71
C ASP A 83 2.77 -10.73 2.51
N PHE A 84 2.37 -10.53 1.25
CA PHE A 84 1.02 -10.08 0.96
C PHE A 84 0.00 -11.13 1.41
N PRO A 85 -1.07 -10.72 2.11
CA PRO A 85 -2.20 -11.60 2.35
C PRO A 85 -2.84 -12.02 1.02
N SER A 86 -3.51 -13.17 1.03
CA SER A 86 -4.00 -13.82 -0.20
C SER A 86 -4.96 -12.95 -1.02
N ASP A 87 -5.75 -12.10 -0.37
CA ASP A 87 -6.65 -11.15 -1.01
C ASP A 87 -5.89 -10.13 -1.88
N LEU A 88 -4.77 -9.59 -1.37
CA LEU A 88 -3.94 -8.64 -2.12
C LEU A 88 -3.08 -9.33 -3.17
N GLN A 89 -2.60 -10.54 -2.89
CA GLN A 89 -1.83 -11.33 -3.87
C GLN A 89 -2.67 -11.64 -5.10
N VAL A 90 -3.93 -12.08 -4.93
CA VAL A 90 -4.84 -12.38 -6.04
C VAL A 90 -5.05 -11.15 -6.94
N ALA A 91 -5.14 -9.95 -6.37
CA ALA A 91 -5.26 -8.72 -7.15
C ALA A 91 -4.01 -8.44 -8.00
N LEU A 92 -2.80 -8.73 -7.50
CA LEU A 92 -1.57 -8.60 -8.28
C LEU A 92 -1.50 -9.63 -9.42
N GLU A 93 -1.88 -10.88 -9.16
CA GLU A 93 -1.90 -11.91 -10.22
C GLU A 93 -2.85 -11.52 -11.36
N ARG A 94 -4.01 -10.92 -11.04
CA ARG A 94 -4.95 -10.41 -12.04
C ARG A 94 -4.42 -9.24 -12.86
N LEU A 95 -3.44 -8.48 -12.34
CA LEU A 95 -2.79 -7.39 -13.06
C LEU A 95 -1.69 -7.88 -14.01
N LYS A 96 -1.10 -9.04 -13.70
CA LYS A 96 -0.01 -9.65 -14.47
C LYS A 96 -0.49 -10.60 -15.57
N ALA A 97 -1.72 -11.08 -15.46
CA ALA A 97 -2.40 -11.91 -16.47
C ALA A 97 -2.84 -11.09 -17.69
#